data_AF-A0A7Y4T655-F1
#
_entry.id   AF-A0A7Y4T655-F1
#
_cell.length_a   1.000
_cell.length_b   1.000
_cell.length_c   1.000
_cell.angle_alpha   90.00
_cell.angle_beta   90.00
_cell.angle_gamma   90.00
#
_symmetry.space_group_name_H-M   'P 1'
#
loop_
_entity.id
_entity.type
_entity.pdbx_description
1 polymer ?
#
loop_
_entity_poly.entity_id
_entity_poly.type
_entity_poly.pdbx_seq_one_letter_code
_entity_poly.pdbx_strand_id
1 'polypeptide(L)'
;MGDANADRRRLVPLRLTYQPPYDWPALLKFFAARAIPGVDEVDGGSYRRTFVLARTQGRISIAPQDGGLAATLTGTASADVVTAKLRRLFDLDAPGKQIAANLRRDETLKLSLKKRPGLRVPGVWYPFELGVRAILGQQVSVAAASTLAGRIATRFG
;
A
#
# COMPACT_ATOMS: atom_id res chain seq x y z
N MET A 1 -26.70 -30.50 12.87
CA MET A 1 -26.61 -30.41 11.40
C MET A 1 -27.16 -29.05 11.00
N GLY A 2 -26.29 -28.16 10.48
CA GLY A 2 -26.70 -26.88 9.90
C GLY A 2 -26.33 -25.62 10.69
N ASP A 3 -25.10 -25.51 11.20
CA ASP A 3 -24.58 -24.23 11.70
C ASP A 3 -23.54 -23.71 10.69
N ALA A 4 -24.04 -23.02 9.67
CA ALA A 4 -23.24 -22.40 8.62
C ALA A 4 -23.69 -20.95 8.47
N ASN A 5 -23.47 -20.15 9.52
CA ASN A 5 -23.52 -18.71 9.42
C ASN A 5 -22.32 -18.25 8.56
N ALA A 6 -22.49 -18.37 7.25
CA ALA A 6 -21.59 -17.81 6.26
C ALA A 6 -21.67 -16.29 6.37
N ASP A 7 -20.79 -15.75 7.21
CA ASP A 7 -20.38 -14.35 7.32
C ASP A 7 -20.48 -13.66 5.95
N ARG A 8 -21.57 -12.91 5.73
CA ARG A 8 -21.79 -12.11 4.51
C ARG A 8 -20.79 -10.98 4.51
N ARG A 9 -19.55 -11.27 4.11
CA ARG A 9 -18.48 -10.27 3.99
C ARG A 9 -18.91 -9.21 2.98
N ARG A 10 -19.21 -8.02 3.49
CA ARG A 10 -19.60 -6.86 2.69
C ARG A 10 -18.45 -6.49 1.76
N LEU A 11 -18.76 -6.39 0.47
CA LEU A 11 -17.88 -5.83 -0.56
C LEU A 11 -18.22 -4.35 -0.72
N VAL A 12 -17.24 -3.48 -0.49
CA VAL A 12 -17.41 -2.03 -0.55
C VAL A 12 -16.43 -1.46 -1.59
N PRO A 13 -16.92 -0.97 -2.73
CA PRO A 13 -16.08 -0.27 -3.69
C PRO A 13 -15.69 1.12 -3.16
N LEU A 14 -14.44 1.50 -3.36
CA LEU A 14 -13.85 2.78 -2.97
C LEU A 14 -13.19 3.39 -4.19
N ARG A 15 -13.34 4.70 -4.36
CA ARG A 15 -12.66 5.47 -5.42
C ARG A 15 -11.73 6.47 -4.76
N LEU A 16 -10.46 6.46 -5.14
CA LEU A 16 -9.46 7.38 -4.60
C LEU A 16 -8.86 8.23 -5.72
N THR A 17 -8.82 9.53 -5.49
CA THR A 17 -8.21 10.51 -6.41
C THR A 17 -6.83 10.93 -5.92
N TYR A 18 -5.96 11.31 -6.86
CA TYR A 18 -4.64 11.87 -6.62
C TYR A 18 -4.36 13.01 -7.61
N GLN A 19 -3.34 13.83 -7.32
CA GLN A 19 -2.87 14.83 -8.30
C GLN A 19 -1.88 14.20 -9.28
N PRO A 20 -2.14 14.19 -10.60
CA PRO A 20 -1.17 13.73 -11.59
C PRO A 20 0.01 14.72 -11.72
N PRO A 21 1.20 14.26 -12.17
CA PRO A 21 1.53 12.88 -12.53
C PRO A 21 1.64 11.95 -11.32
N TYR A 22 1.49 10.64 -11.54
CA TYR A 22 1.53 9.62 -10.50
C TYR A 22 2.14 8.32 -11.04
N ASP A 23 3.31 7.94 -10.53
CA ASP A 23 4.09 6.78 -11.02
C ASP A 23 3.65 5.49 -10.30
N TRP A 24 2.46 5.00 -10.67
CA TRP A 24 1.91 3.75 -10.13
C TRP A 24 2.82 2.53 -10.36
N PRO A 25 3.42 2.31 -11.56
CA PRO A 25 4.33 1.20 -11.77
C PRO A 25 5.55 1.21 -10.83
N ALA A 26 6.17 2.37 -10.58
CA ALA A 26 7.29 2.45 -9.64
C ALA A 26 6.85 2.15 -8.21
N LEU A 27 5.67 2.63 -7.80
CA LEU A 27 5.13 2.39 -6.48
C LEU A 27 4.78 0.90 -6.26
N LEU A 28 4.15 0.26 -7.24
CA LEU A 28 3.92 -1.19 -7.20
C LEU A 28 5.22 -1.98 -7.17
N LYS A 29 6.23 -1.60 -7.95
CA LYS A 29 7.54 -2.25 -7.91
C LYS A 29 8.18 -2.15 -6.52
N PHE A 30 8.02 -1.01 -5.85
CA PHE A 30 8.48 -0.83 -4.47
C PHE A 30 7.77 -1.78 -3.50
N PHE A 31 6.44 -1.88 -3.59
CA PHE A 31 5.64 -2.77 -2.75
C PHE A 31 5.91 -4.24 -3.04
N ALA A 32 6.03 -4.65 -4.31
CA ALA A 32 6.30 -6.02 -4.71
C ALA A 32 7.60 -6.55 -4.10
N ALA A 33 8.67 -5.74 -4.13
CA ALA A 33 9.95 -6.11 -3.53
C ALA A 33 9.88 -6.30 -2.00
N ARG A 34 8.86 -5.72 -1.35
CA ARG A 34 8.68 -5.67 0.11
C ARG A 34 7.41 -6.39 0.58
N ALA A 35 6.76 -7.14 -0.30
CA ALA A 35 5.52 -7.82 0.03
C ALA A 35 5.77 -8.85 1.13
N ILE A 36 4.98 -8.82 2.20
CA ILE A 36 5.03 -9.85 3.24
C ILE A 36 4.21 -11.05 2.74
N PRO A 37 4.84 -12.23 2.56
CA PRO A 37 4.10 -13.44 2.18
C PRO A 37 2.93 -13.72 3.13
N GLY A 38 1.74 -13.94 2.57
CA GLY A 38 0.50 -14.17 3.33
C GLY A 38 -0.23 -12.91 3.81
N VAL A 39 0.38 -11.73 3.69
CA VAL A 39 -0.23 -10.44 4.09
C VAL A 39 -0.41 -9.51 2.90
N ASP A 40 0.67 -9.26 2.15
CA ASP A 40 0.67 -8.40 0.96
C ASP A 40 0.84 -9.25 -0.30
N GLU A 41 0.26 -8.79 -1.40
CA GLU A 41 0.42 -9.38 -2.71
C GLU A 41 0.40 -8.29 -3.78
N VAL A 42 1.34 -8.36 -4.73
CA VAL A 42 1.34 -7.49 -5.92
C VAL A 42 1.30 -8.38 -7.14
N ASP A 43 0.26 -8.24 -7.93
CA ASP A 43 -0.01 -9.11 -9.08
C ASP A 43 -0.95 -8.41 -10.07
N GLY A 44 -0.74 -8.65 -11.37
CA GLY A 44 -1.57 -8.09 -12.44
C GLY A 44 -1.68 -6.56 -12.45
N GLY A 45 -0.69 -5.84 -11.91
CA GLY A 45 -0.76 -4.37 -11.78
C GLY A 45 -1.68 -3.88 -10.65
N SER A 46 -2.01 -4.75 -9.69
CA SER A 46 -2.78 -4.45 -8.49
C SER A 46 -1.98 -4.73 -7.21
N TYR A 47 -2.33 -4.05 -6.13
CA TYR A 47 -1.87 -4.38 -4.78
C TYR A 47 -3.05 -4.92 -3.96
N ARG A 48 -2.81 -6.00 -3.23
CA ARG A 48 -3.78 -6.61 -2.32
C ARG A 48 -3.13 -6.75 -0.95
N ARG A 49 -3.92 -6.58 0.11
CA ARG A 49 -3.47 -6.94 1.46
C ARG A 49 -4.59 -7.40 2.36
N THR A 50 -4.25 -8.21 3.35
CA THR A 50 -5.06 -8.42 4.55
C THR A 50 -4.71 -7.34 5.60
N PHE A 51 -5.62 -7.14 6.54
CA PHE A 51 -5.37 -6.28 7.68
C PHE A 51 -6.28 -6.62 8.86
N VAL A 52 -5.86 -6.20 10.04
CA VAL A 52 -6.70 -6.06 11.23
C VAL A 52 -6.69 -4.59 11.64
N LEU A 53 -7.87 -4.01 11.83
CA LEU A 53 -8.06 -2.65 12.36
C LEU A 53 -8.99 -2.72 13.57
N ALA A 54 -8.46 -2.34 14.73
CA ALA A 54 -9.10 -2.57 16.03
C ALA A 54 -9.50 -4.05 16.17
N ARG A 55 -10.79 -4.37 16.06
CA ARG A 55 -11.32 -5.75 16.14
C ARG A 55 -11.94 -6.25 14.83
N THR A 56 -11.70 -5.55 13.73
CA THR A 56 -12.22 -5.92 12.41
C THR A 56 -11.09 -6.40 11.50
N GLN A 57 -11.29 -7.55 10.89
CA GLN A 57 -10.41 -8.06 9.84
C GLN A 57 -10.98 -7.68 8.48
N GLY A 58 -10.11 -7.42 7.52
CA GLY A 58 -10.52 -7.19 6.15
C GLY A 58 -9.44 -7.46 5.14
N ARG A 59 -9.83 -7.34 3.88
CA ARG A 59 -8.93 -7.37 2.72
C ARG A 59 -9.19 -6.13 1.88
N ILE A 60 -8.13 -5.61 1.29
CA ILE A 60 -8.25 -4.65 0.19
C ILE A 60 -7.62 -5.22 -1.07
N SER A 61 -8.17 -4.82 -2.21
CA SER A 61 -7.52 -4.86 -3.53
C SER A 61 -7.58 -3.46 -4.10
N ILE A 62 -6.50 -2.98 -4.72
CA ILE A 62 -6.43 -1.64 -5.31
C ILE A 62 -5.63 -1.66 -6.60
N ALA A 63 -6.15 -1.00 -7.63
CA ALA A 63 -5.55 -0.89 -8.95
C ALA A 63 -5.86 0.49 -9.58
N PRO A 64 -5.13 0.89 -10.62
CA PRO A 64 -5.46 2.09 -11.38
C PRO A 64 -6.83 1.98 -12.04
N GLN A 65 -7.48 3.13 -12.18
CA GLN A 65 -8.65 3.31 -13.02
C GLN A 65 -8.58 4.70 -13.67
N ASP A 66 -9.52 4.98 -14.58
CA ASP A 66 -9.64 6.29 -15.19
C ASP A 66 -9.79 7.38 -14.12
N GLY A 67 -8.83 8.31 -14.10
CA GLY A 67 -8.84 9.46 -13.18
C GLY A 67 -8.47 9.16 -11.72
N GLY A 68 -7.99 7.94 -11.38
CA GLY A 68 -7.59 7.65 -10.00
C GLY A 68 -7.22 6.19 -9.73
N LEU A 69 -7.54 5.72 -8.52
CA LEU A 69 -7.41 4.33 -8.09
C LEU A 69 -8.79 3.78 -7.71
N ALA A 70 -9.07 2.55 -8.12
CA ALA A 70 -10.22 1.77 -7.65
C ALA A 70 -9.75 0.81 -6.57
N ALA A 71 -10.40 0.82 -5.42
CA ALA A 71 -10.17 -0.18 -4.39
C ALA A 71 -11.45 -0.91 -4.02
N THR A 72 -11.32 -2.17 -3.61
CA THR A 72 -12.42 -2.97 -3.07
C THR A 72 -12.05 -3.40 -1.67
N LEU A 73 -12.87 -3.02 -0.69
CA LEU A 73 -12.79 -3.48 0.69
C LEU A 73 -13.73 -4.68 0.87
N THR A 74 -13.18 -5.78 1.39
CA THR A 74 -13.96 -6.93 1.84
C THR A 74 -13.84 -7.04 3.35
N GLY A 75 -14.97 -6.97 4.07
CA GLY A 75 -15.01 -7.09 5.53
C GLY A 75 -15.94 -6.08 6.19
N THR A 76 -15.79 -5.90 7.50
CA THR A 76 -16.69 -5.05 8.31
C THR A 76 -16.04 -3.74 8.78
N ALA A 77 -14.78 -3.48 8.40
CA ALA A 77 -14.10 -2.24 8.73
C ALA A 77 -14.81 -1.03 8.08
N SER A 78 -14.71 0.14 8.72
CA SER A 78 -15.25 1.39 8.17
C SER A 78 -14.53 1.76 6.86
N ALA A 79 -15.33 2.03 5.82
CA ALA A 79 -14.85 2.47 4.51
C ALA A 79 -14.02 3.76 4.60
N ASP A 80 -14.39 4.70 5.47
CA ASP A 80 -13.69 5.98 5.63
C ASP A 80 -12.31 5.78 6.24
N VAL A 81 -12.23 4.94 7.27
CA VAL A 81 -10.96 4.60 7.94
C VAL A 81 -10.02 3.89 6.97
N VAL A 82 -10.55 2.93 6.20
CA VAL A 82 -9.78 2.22 5.17
C VAL A 82 -9.35 3.17 4.05
N THR A 83 -10.23 4.06 3.60
CA THR A 83 -9.90 5.08 2.60
C THR A 83 -8.77 5.98 3.07
N ALA A 84 -8.85 6.51 4.30
CA ALA A 84 -7.78 7.34 4.87
C ALA A 84 -6.43 6.60 4.96
N LYS A 85 -6.46 5.30 5.28
CA LYS A 85 -5.24 4.46 5.28
C LYS A 85 -4.69 4.22 3.89
N LEU A 86 -5.54 3.95 2.90
CA LEU A 86 -5.11 3.83 1.50
C LEU A 86 -4.52 5.15 1.01
N ARG A 87 -5.14 6.30 1.31
CA ARG A 87 -4.58 7.61 0.95
C ARG A 87 -3.17 7.82 1.50
N ARG A 88 -2.92 7.41 2.74
CA ARG A 88 -1.59 7.48 3.38
C ARG A 88 -0.62 6.44 2.82
N LEU A 89 -1.04 5.19 2.66
CA LEU A 89 -0.21 4.10 2.15
C LEU A 89 0.30 4.43 0.74
N PHE A 90 -0.55 5.03 -0.10
CA PHE A 90 -0.25 5.38 -1.47
C PHE A 90 0.14 6.86 -1.67
N ASP A 91 0.24 7.66 -0.60
CA ASP A 91 0.67 9.07 -0.67
C ASP A 91 -0.15 9.91 -1.68
N LEU A 92 -1.47 9.72 -1.67
CA LEU A 92 -2.40 10.31 -2.63
C LEU A 92 -2.62 11.82 -2.40
N ASP A 93 -2.34 12.29 -1.20
CA ASP A 93 -2.53 13.68 -0.76
C ASP A 93 -1.28 14.55 -0.96
N ALA A 94 -0.14 13.98 -1.36
CA ALA A 94 1.08 14.78 -1.50
C ALA A 94 0.95 15.85 -2.60
N PRO A 95 1.42 17.09 -2.34
CA PRO A 95 1.35 18.21 -3.30
C PRO A 95 2.42 18.06 -4.38
N GLY A 96 2.24 17.07 -5.27
CA GLY A 96 3.26 16.61 -6.21
C GLY A 96 3.81 17.69 -7.14
N LYS A 97 2.97 18.66 -7.53
CA LYS A 97 3.41 19.82 -8.34
C LYS A 97 4.38 20.72 -7.59
N GLN A 98 4.12 20.99 -6.30
CA GLN A 98 4.98 21.83 -5.45
C GLN A 98 6.29 21.12 -5.13
N ILE A 99 6.22 19.83 -4.81
CA ILE A 99 7.40 18.97 -4.59
C ILE A 99 8.28 18.99 -5.84
N ALA A 100 7.70 18.75 -7.03
CA ALA A 100 8.45 18.78 -8.29
C ALA A 100 9.04 20.17 -8.60
N ALA A 101 8.32 21.26 -8.30
CA ALA A 101 8.83 22.61 -8.50
C ALA A 101 10.06 22.91 -7.63
N ASN A 102 10.07 22.45 -6.37
CA ASN A 102 11.20 22.62 -5.46
C ASN A 102 12.39 21.74 -5.88
N LEU A 103 12.15 20.45 -6.12
CA LEU A 103 13.20 19.49 -6.47
C LEU A 103 13.85 19.79 -7.84
N ARG A 104 13.17 20.45 -8.77
CA ARG A 104 13.74 20.86 -10.07
C ARG A 104 14.84 21.92 -9.96
N ARG A 105 14.98 22.59 -8.82
CA ARG A 105 16.01 23.61 -8.59
C ARG A 105 17.40 23.00 -8.39
N ASP A 106 17.46 21.72 -8.05
CA ASP A 106 18.70 20.95 -7.96
C ASP A 106 18.95 20.18 -9.27
N GLU A 107 20.14 20.31 -9.85
CA GLU A 107 20.45 19.72 -11.16
C GLU A 107 20.46 18.18 -11.14
N THR A 108 20.86 17.55 -10.04
CA THR A 108 20.83 16.08 -9.89
C THR A 108 19.39 15.57 -9.79
N LEU A 109 18.57 16.23 -8.97
CA LEU A 109 17.19 15.81 -8.73
C LEU A 109 16.29 16.11 -9.92
N LYS A 110 16.53 17.18 -10.66
CA LYS A 110 15.84 17.52 -11.92
C LYS A 110 15.94 16.40 -12.96
N LEU A 111 17.10 15.74 -13.08
CA LEU A 111 17.25 14.57 -13.96
C LEU A 111 16.40 13.39 -13.49
N SER A 112 16.36 13.14 -12.19
CA SER A 112 15.53 12.08 -11.60
C SER A 112 14.03 12.34 -11.82
N LEU A 113 13.57 13.58 -11.67
CA LEU A 113 12.18 13.97 -11.94
C LEU A 113 11.78 13.82 -13.40
N LYS A 114 12.70 14.11 -14.33
CA LYS A 114 12.45 13.89 -15.77
C LYS A 114 12.31 12.40 -16.08
N LYS A 115 13.15 11.56 -15.47
CA LYS A 115 13.11 10.09 -15.66
C LYS A 115 11.88 9.44 -15.04
N ARG A 116 11.41 9.94 -13.89
CA ARG A 116 10.28 9.38 -13.14
C ARG A 116 9.35 10.48 -12.61
N PRO A 117 8.55 11.11 -13.49
CA PRO A 117 7.58 12.09 -13.06
C PRO A 117 6.48 11.43 -12.21
N GLY A 118 6.13 12.05 -11.08
CA GLY A 118 5.04 11.55 -10.23
C GLY A 118 5.43 10.45 -9.25
N LEU A 119 6.73 10.24 -8.99
CA LEU A 119 7.19 9.44 -7.87
C LEU A 119 6.53 9.90 -6.56
N ARG A 120 6.22 8.92 -5.72
CA ARG A 120 5.58 9.09 -4.41
C ARG A 120 6.41 8.46 -3.31
N VAL A 121 6.17 8.88 -2.08
CA VAL A 121 6.77 8.25 -0.91
C VAL A 121 5.86 7.10 -0.48
N PRO A 122 6.29 5.83 -0.57
CA PRO A 122 5.46 4.72 -0.13
C PRO A 122 5.17 4.85 1.37
N GLY A 123 3.90 4.89 1.73
CA GLY A 123 3.46 4.97 3.12
C GLY A 123 3.44 3.60 3.80
N VAL A 124 2.81 3.58 4.98
CA VAL A 124 2.67 2.36 5.79
C VAL A 124 1.25 2.20 6.29
N TRP A 125 0.81 0.95 6.43
CA TRP A 125 -0.53 0.65 6.89
C TRP A 125 -0.68 0.78 8.41
N TYR A 126 0.34 0.37 9.15
CA TYR A 126 0.40 0.44 10.61
C TYR A 126 1.82 0.76 11.11
N PRO A 127 2.02 1.72 12.02
CA PRO A 127 3.36 2.10 12.50
C PRO A 127 4.13 0.96 13.17
N PHE A 128 3.47 0.09 13.94
CA PHE A 128 4.12 -1.08 14.54
C PHE A 128 4.66 -2.04 13.47
N GLU A 129 3.89 -2.28 12.40
CA GLU A 129 4.33 -3.11 11.27
C GLU A 129 5.60 -2.51 10.63
N LEU A 130 5.66 -1.18 10.48
CA LEU A 130 6.86 -0.49 10.01
C LEU A 130 8.04 -0.67 10.97
N GLY A 131 7.82 -0.53 12.29
CA GLY A 131 8.87 -0.71 13.29
C GLY A 131 9.48 -2.12 13.25
N VAL A 132 8.64 -3.15 13.19
CA VAL A 132 9.08 -4.54 13.01
C VAL A 132 9.87 -4.69 11.70
N ARG A 133 9.35 -4.19 10.57
CA ARG A 133 10.05 -4.23 9.28
C ARG A 133 11.40 -3.51 9.31
N ALA A 134 11.49 -2.38 10.00
CA ALA A 134 12.73 -1.60 10.12
C ALA A 134 13.80 -2.40 10.86
N ILE A 135 13.45 -3.08 11.96
CA ILE A 135 14.36 -3.95 12.71
C ILE A 135 14.78 -5.15 11.86
N LEU A 136 13.81 -5.87 11.25
CA LEU A 136 14.10 -7.03 10.42
C LEU A 136 14.92 -6.71 9.17
N GLY A 137 14.88 -5.47 8.70
CA GLY A 137 15.65 -4.98 7.55
C GLY A 137 17.09 -4.62 7.87
N GLN A 138 17.50 -4.62 9.14
CA GLN A 138 18.87 -4.27 9.51
C GLN A 138 19.85 -5.35 9.03
N GLN A 139 20.93 -4.90 8.38
CA GLN A 139 22.05 -5.75 7.93
C GLN A 139 21.68 -6.91 6.98
N VAL A 140 20.51 -6.87 6.35
CA VAL A 140 20.06 -7.92 5.41
C VAL A 140 19.50 -7.32 4.13
N SER A 141 19.33 -8.15 3.10
CA SER A 141 18.67 -7.72 1.86
C SER A 141 17.17 -7.49 2.09
N VAL A 142 16.56 -6.68 1.21
CA VAL A 142 15.10 -6.43 1.22
C VAL A 142 14.32 -7.75 1.11
N ALA A 143 14.77 -8.68 0.27
CA ALA A 143 14.11 -9.99 0.10
C ALA A 143 14.18 -10.84 1.37
N ALA A 144 15.34 -10.86 2.05
CA ALA A 144 15.51 -11.58 3.31
C ALA A 144 14.62 -11.00 4.41
N ALA A 145 14.56 -9.66 4.53
CA ALA A 145 13.67 -8.98 5.48
C ALA A 145 12.19 -9.34 5.25
N SER A 146 11.73 -9.35 3.99
CA SER A 146 10.36 -9.75 3.62
C SER A 146 10.07 -11.20 3.99
N THR A 147 11.04 -12.11 3.82
CA THR A 147 10.89 -13.51 4.22
C THR A 147 10.78 -13.67 5.74
N LEU A 148 11.59 -12.96 6.52
CA LEU A 148 11.51 -12.96 7.98
C LEU A 148 10.16 -12.42 8.47
N ALA A 149 9.68 -11.32 7.87
CA ALA A 149 8.37 -10.76 8.17
C ALA A 149 7.24 -11.75 7.86
N GLY A 150 7.34 -12.48 6.74
CA GLY A 150 6.41 -13.56 6.38
C GLY A 150 6.34 -14.66 7.43
N ARG A 151 7.50 -15.11 7.95
CA ARG A 151 7.55 -16.14 9.01
C ARG A 151 6.86 -15.67 10.30
N ILE A 152 7.05 -14.41 10.69
CA ILE A 152 6.35 -13.82 11.84
C ILE A 152 4.85 -13.78 11.59
N ALA A 153 4.41 -13.31 10.43
CA ALA A 153 3.00 -13.28 10.07
C ALA A 153 2.37 -14.67 10.05
N THR A 154 3.04 -15.69 9.50
CA THR A 154 2.54 -17.08 9.52
C THR A 154 2.41 -17.63 10.94
N ARG A 155 3.32 -17.28 11.85
CA ARG A 155 3.36 -17.85 13.21
C ARG A 155 2.45 -17.14 14.22
N PHE A 156 2.25 -15.83 14.05
CA PHE A 156 1.61 -14.95 15.05
C PHE A 156 0.52 -14.03 14.49
N GLY A 157 0.28 -14.05 13.18
CA GLY A 157 -0.70 -13.21 12.49
C GLY A 157 -2.10 -13.78 12.44
#